data_AF-A0A920MGX3-F1
#
_entry.id   AF-A0A920MGX3-F1
#
_cell.length_a   1.000
_cell.length_b   1.000
_cell.length_c   1.000
_cell.angle_alpha   90.00
_cell.angle_beta   90.00
_cell.angle_gamma   90.00
#
_symmetry.space_group_name_H-M   'P 1'
#
loop_
_entity.id
_entity.type
_entity.pdbx_description
1 polymer ?
#
loop_
_entity_poly.entity_id
_entity_poly.type
_entity_poly.pdbx_seq_one_letter_code
_entity_poly.pdbx_strand_id
1 'polypeptide(L)'
;MNYKTALFFLLISPCAVYAQPSTKSFLEHIDSDKYDSYLYGLESGLDWANEFTYRKHNYEIFCKPNDFELSASNLKSLIITEINNNPDFYTKYSEAPQIWASSSECIPGKFFPL
;
A
#
# COMPACT_ATOMS: atom_id res chain seq x y z
N MET A 1 -14.36 22.92 35.80
CA MET A 1 -13.80 22.02 34.78
C MET A 1 -12.52 22.66 34.26
N ASN A 2 -11.36 22.06 34.52
CA ASN A 2 -10.06 22.69 34.29
C ASN A 2 -9.61 22.44 32.84
N TYR A 3 -9.17 23.46 32.10
CA TYR A 3 -8.81 23.35 30.68
C TYR A 3 -7.71 22.31 30.41
N LYS A 4 -6.88 22.03 31.41
CA LYS A 4 -5.88 20.95 31.40
C LYS A 4 -6.48 19.55 31.24
N THR A 5 -7.70 19.33 31.74
CA THR A 5 -8.41 18.04 31.62
C THR A 5 -9.05 17.88 30.24
N ALA A 6 -9.50 18.97 29.62
CA ALA A 6 -10.09 18.94 28.27
C ALA A 6 -9.06 18.61 27.18
N LEU A 7 -7.81 19.05 27.35
CA LEU A 7 -6.73 18.83 26.40
C LEU A 7 -6.26 17.37 26.34
N PHE A 8 -6.42 16.63 27.45
CA PHE A 8 -6.08 15.20 27.51
C PHE A 8 -7.09 14.33 26.74
N PHE A 9 -8.37 14.72 26.69
CA PHE A 9 -9.41 13.97 25.96
C PHE A 9 -9.32 14.13 24.43
N LEU A 10 -8.72 15.21 23.92
CA LEU A 10 -8.52 15.41 22.47
C LEU A 10 -7.43 14.49 21.88
N LEU A 11 -6.53 13.95 22.71
CA LEU A 11 -5.43 13.08 22.28
C LEU A 11 -5.81 11.59 22.22
N ILE A 12 -6.99 11.22 22.72
CA ILE A 12 -7.50 9.84 22.71
C ILE A 12 -8.56 9.66 21.63
N SER A 13 -8.52 10.48 20.56
CA SER A 13 -9.31 10.18 19.37
C SER A 13 -8.89 8.79 18.90
N PRO A 14 -9.81 7.81 18.83
CA PRO A 14 -9.47 6.51 18.29
C PRO A 14 -8.90 6.77 16.90
N CYS A 15 -7.63 6.42 16.71
CA CYS A 15 -7.05 6.40 15.38
C CYS A 15 -7.96 5.45 14.59
N ALA A 16 -8.72 5.99 13.64
CA ALA A 16 -9.53 5.17 12.77
C ALA A 16 -8.54 4.24 12.07
N VAL A 17 -8.48 3.00 12.53
CA VAL A 17 -7.75 1.95 11.84
C VAL A 17 -8.49 1.82 10.52
N TYR A 18 -7.98 2.50 9.50
CA TYR A 18 -8.48 2.35 8.13
C TYR A 18 -8.33 0.88 7.81
N ALA A 19 -9.45 0.17 7.82
CA ALA A 19 -9.47 -1.23 7.47
C ALA A 19 -8.90 -1.34 6.06
N GLN A 20 -7.79 -2.07 5.94
CA GLN A 20 -7.15 -2.35 4.67
C GLN A 20 -8.21 -2.89 3.70
N PRO A 21 -8.35 -2.32 2.48
CA PRO A 21 -9.36 -2.79 1.53
C PRO A 21 -9.06 -4.25 1.15
N SER A 22 -10.10 -5.05 0.94
CA SER A 22 -9.94 -6.29 0.17
C SER A 22 -9.84 -5.97 -1.31
N THR A 23 -9.28 -6.89 -2.11
CA THR A 23 -9.22 -6.73 -3.58
C THR A 23 -10.60 -6.41 -4.17
N LYS A 24 -11.63 -7.12 -3.71
CA LYS A 24 -13.01 -6.87 -4.12
C LYS A 24 -13.50 -5.48 -3.73
N SER A 25 -13.31 -5.10 -2.47
CA SER A 25 -13.75 -3.78 -1.97
C SER A 25 -13.04 -2.63 -2.69
N PHE A 26 -11.76 -2.81 -3.01
CA PHE A 26 -10.98 -1.86 -3.82
C PHE A 26 -11.54 -1.71 -5.23
N LEU A 27 -11.80 -2.82 -5.93
CA LEU A 27 -12.35 -2.80 -7.29
C LEU A 27 -13.77 -2.18 -7.33
N GLU A 28 -14.60 -2.43 -6.33
CA GLU A 28 -15.93 -1.82 -6.21
C GLU A 28 -15.89 -0.28 -6.06
N HIS A 29 -14.77 0.27 -5.60
CA HIS A 29 -14.60 1.69 -5.31
C HIS A 29 -13.47 2.33 -6.14
N ILE A 30 -13.08 1.71 -7.25
CA ILE A 30 -11.91 2.10 -8.03
C ILE A 30 -11.98 3.53 -8.56
N ASP A 31 -13.18 3.96 -8.95
CA ASP A 31 -13.44 5.30 -9.48
C ASP A 31 -13.62 6.37 -8.37
N SER A 32 -13.54 5.97 -7.10
CA SER A 32 -13.63 6.87 -5.95
C SER A 32 -12.26 7.15 -5.34
N ASP A 33 -12.16 8.22 -4.55
CA ASP A 33 -10.97 8.61 -3.77
C ASP A 33 -10.86 7.90 -2.42
N LYS A 34 -11.81 7.01 -2.10
CA LYS A 34 -11.96 6.34 -0.79
C LYS A 34 -10.69 5.68 -0.28
N TYR A 35 -9.86 5.15 -1.18
CA TYR A 35 -8.64 4.40 -0.83
C TYR A 35 -7.35 5.13 -1.21
N ASP A 36 -7.40 6.40 -1.62
CA ASP A 36 -6.22 7.14 -2.09
C ASP A 36 -5.17 7.28 -0.97
N SER A 37 -5.60 7.62 0.26
CA SER A 37 -4.69 7.69 1.41
C SER A 37 -4.05 6.33 1.75
N TYR A 38 -4.78 5.23 1.54
CA TYR A 38 -4.23 3.89 1.71
C TYR A 38 -3.15 3.59 0.64
N LEU A 39 -3.39 3.99 -0.62
CA LEU A 39 -2.44 3.83 -1.71
C LEU A 39 -1.15 4.61 -1.47
N TYR A 40 -1.23 5.89 -1.05
CA TYR A 40 -0.05 6.68 -0.73
C TYR A 40 0.72 6.14 0.47
N GLY A 41 0.01 5.67 1.51
CA GLY A 41 0.64 5.03 2.66
C GLY A 41 1.39 3.76 2.27
N LEU A 42 0.83 2.98 1.34
CA LEU A 42 1.46 1.78 0.80
C LEU A 42 2.71 2.13 -0.02
N GLU A 43 2.63 3.09 -0.94
CA GLU A 43 3.76 3.57 -1.74
C GLU A 43 4.91 4.06 -0.84
N SER A 44 4.60 4.90 0.15
CA SER A 44 5.57 5.41 1.11
C SER A 44 6.23 4.30 1.93
N GLY A 45 5.47 3.26 2.27
CA GLY A 45 5.99 2.08 2.97
C GLY A 45 6.97 1.27 2.13
N LEU A 46 6.73 1.16 0.82
CA LEU A 46 7.65 0.52 -0.12
C LEU A 46 8.94 1.32 -0.30
N ASP A 47 8.83 2.64 -0.45
CA ASP A 47 9.99 3.53 -0.54
C ASP A 47 10.86 3.43 0.72
N TRP A 48 10.24 3.43 1.90
CA TRP A 48 10.95 3.21 3.16
C TRP A 48 11.61 1.83 3.25
N ALA A 49 10.90 0.76 2.87
CA ALA A 49 11.44 -0.60 2.91
C ALA A 49 12.63 -0.75 1.97
N ASN A 50 12.57 -0.11 0.80
CA ASN A 50 13.66 -0.09 -0.16
C ASN A 50 14.88 0.65 0.38
N GLU A 51 14.70 1.86 0.91
CA GLU A 51 15.78 2.64 1.53
C GLU A 51 16.43 1.88 2.70
N PHE A 52 15.61 1.28 3.56
CA PHE A 52 16.09 0.48 4.69
C PHE A 52 16.91 -0.72 4.23
N THR A 53 16.41 -1.46 3.24
CA THR A 53 17.09 -2.65 2.70
C THR A 53 18.40 -2.27 2.02
N TYR A 54 18.40 -1.20 1.22
CA TYR A 54 19.59 -0.68 0.57
C TYR A 54 20.65 -0.29 1.61
N ARG A 55 20.26 0.46 2.65
CA ARG A 55 21.19 0.86 3.72
C ARG A 55 21.79 -0.32 4.48
N LYS A 56 21.00 -1.37 4.70
CA LYS A 56 21.40 -2.50 5.54
C LYS A 56 22.14 -3.59 4.77
N HIS A 57 21.77 -3.81 3.52
CA HIS A 57 22.19 -4.96 2.72
C HIS A 57 22.81 -4.57 1.37
N ASN A 58 22.83 -3.29 1.01
CA ASN A 58 23.28 -2.77 -0.29
C ASN A 58 22.54 -3.45 -1.46
N TYR A 59 21.23 -3.67 -1.28
CA TYR A 59 20.32 -4.32 -2.22
C TYR A 59 19.05 -3.50 -2.38
N GLU A 60 18.58 -3.34 -3.61
CA GLU A 60 17.32 -2.66 -3.94
C GLU A 60 16.22 -3.71 -4.16
N ILE A 61 15.09 -3.52 -3.48
CA ILE A 61 13.89 -4.37 -3.63
C ILE A 61 12.85 -3.72 -4.56
N PHE A 62 13.00 -2.43 -4.84
CA PHE A 62 12.06 -1.66 -5.64
C PHE A 62 12.78 -0.57 -6.45
N CYS A 63 12.60 -0.59 -7.77
CA CYS A 63 13.20 0.39 -8.67
C CYS A 63 12.14 1.42 -9.10
N LYS A 64 12.01 2.50 -8.34
CA LYS A 64 11.26 3.71 -8.70
C LYS A 64 12.25 4.87 -8.83
N PRO A 65 12.11 5.76 -9.82
CA PRO A 65 12.92 6.97 -9.85
C PRO A 65 12.68 7.77 -8.57
N ASN A 66 13.75 8.12 -7.85
CA ASN A 66 13.68 8.71 -6.49
C ASN A 66 12.83 9.99 -6.39
N ASP A 67 12.56 10.67 -7.50
CA ASP A 67 11.80 11.94 -7.53
C ASP A 67 10.40 11.81 -8.17
N PHE A 68 9.90 10.59 -8.38
CA PHE A 68 8.65 10.36 -9.13
C PHE A 68 7.52 9.87 -8.24
N GLU A 69 6.82 10.77 -7.53
CA GLU A 69 5.58 10.41 -6.85
C GLU A 69 4.48 10.06 -7.86
N LEU A 70 3.90 8.87 -7.74
CA LEU A 70 2.79 8.46 -8.58
C LEU A 70 1.49 9.04 -8.03
N SER A 71 0.68 9.66 -8.89
CA SER A 71 -0.68 10.02 -8.50
C SER A 71 -1.48 8.77 -8.13
N ALA A 72 -2.49 8.91 -7.26
CA ALA A 72 -3.41 7.83 -6.91
C ALA A 72 -4.03 7.16 -8.16
N SER A 73 -4.32 7.91 -9.21
CA SER A 73 -4.82 7.37 -10.48
C SER A 73 -3.81 6.43 -11.16
N ASN A 74 -2.53 6.77 -11.13
CA ASN A 74 -1.47 5.94 -11.71
C ASN A 74 -1.25 4.68 -10.87
N LEU A 75 -1.24 4.82 -9.53
CA LEU A 75 -1.18 3.68 -8.62
C LEU A 75 -2.34 2.70 -8.84
N LYS A 76 -3.58 3.22 -8.97
CA LYS A 76 -4.75 2.41 -9.33
C LYS A 76 -4.56 1.69 -10.65
N SER A 77 -4.07 2.37 -11.68
CA SER A 77 -3.83 1.76 -13.00
C SER A 77 -2.82 0.61 -12.94
N LEU A 78 -1.74 0.76 -12.16
CA LEU A 78 -0.74 -0.31 -11.98
C LEU A 78 -1.36 -1.51 -11.26
N ILE A 79 -2.15 -1.27 -10.21
CA ILE A 79 -2.84 -2.33 -9.45
C ILE A 79 -3.86 -3.07 -10.32
N ILE A 80 -4.65 -2.35 -11.12
CA ILE A 80 -5.61 -2.97 -12.06
C ILE A 80 -4.88 -3.81 -13.10
N THR A 81 -3.78 -3.30 -13.65
CA THR A 81 -2.95 -4.03 -14.62
C THR A 81 -2.48 -5.35 -14.04
N GLU A 82 -2.01 -5.32 -12.79
CA GLU A 82 -1.59 -6.54 -12.12
C GLU A 82 -2.73 -7.52 -11.89
N ILE A 83 -3.87 -7.06 -11.37
CA ILE A 83 -5.03 -7.92 -11.12
C ILE A 83 -5.44 -8.63 -12.40
N ASN A 84 -5.38 -7.92 -13.53
CA ASN A 84 -5.69 -8.48 -14.85
C ASN A 84 -4.63 -9.46 -15.36
N ASN A 85 -3.36 -9.29 -14.98
CA ASN A 85 -2.27 -10.20 -15.35
C ASN A 85 -2.29 -11.50 -14.53
N ASN A 86 -2.73 -11.44 -13.28
CA ASN A 86 -2.75 -12.59 -12.35
C ASN A 86 -4.16 -12.89 -11.79
N PRO A 87 -5.18 -13.07 -12.66
CA PRO A 87 -6.59 -13.09 -12.24
C PRO A 87 -6.91 -14.25 -11.29
N ASP A 88 -6.29 -15.42 -11.46
CA ASP A 88 -6.53 -16.59 -10.60
C ASP A 88 -6.10 -16.33 -9.15
N PHE A 89 -4.97 -15.66 -8.95
CA PHE A 89 -4.48 -15.30 -7.62
C PHE A 89 -5.45 -14.33 -6.94
N TYR A 90 -5.79 -13.23 -7.62
CA TYR A 90 -6.66 -12.19 -7.07
C TYR A 90 -8.12 -12.63 -6.91
N THR A 91 -8.58 -13.60 -7.71
CA THR A 91 -9.87 -14.26 -7.51
C THR A 91 -9.86 -15.16 -6.28
N LYS A 92 -8.81 -15.98 -6.10
CA LYS A 92 -8.67 -16.88 -4.95
C LYS A 92 -8.61 -16.11 -3.62
N TYR A 93 -7.98 -14.93 -3.63
CA TYR A 93 -7.78 -14.09 -2.44
C TYR A 93 -8.62 -12.80 -2.48
N SER A 94 -9.78 -12.80 -3.14
CA SER A 94 -10.58 -11.59 -3.39
C SER A 94 -11.04 -10.86 -2.12
N GLU A 95 -11.27 -11.61 -1.04
CA GLU A 95 -11.72 -11.11 0.27
C GLU A 95 -10.56 -10.86 1.25
N ALA A 96 -9.32 -11.26 0.87
CA ALA A 96 -8.16 -10.99 1.70
C ALA A 96 -7.82 -9.50 1.68
N PRO A 97 -7.27 -8.94 2.77
CA PRO A 97 -6.68 -7.61 2.75
C PRO A 97 -5.71 -7.52 1.58
N GLN A 98 -5.84 -6.49 0.75
CA GLN A 98 -5.09 -6.38 -0.49
C GLN A 98 -3.61 -6.16 -0.15
N ILE A 99 -2.87 -7.26 -0.07
CA ILE A 99 -1.42 -7.25 0.01
C ILE A 99 -0.96 -7.29 -1.45
N TRP A 100 -0.22 -6.27 -1.87
CA TRP A 100 0.51 -6.10 -3.14
C TRP A 100 1.41 -7.28 -3.57
N ALA A 101 1.31 -8.43 -2.92
CA ALA A 101 2.10 -9.63 -3.11
C ALA A 101 1.75 -10.36 -4.42
N SER A 102 2.03 -9.72 -5.55
CA SER A 102 2.46 -10.42 -6.79
C SER A 102 3.07 -9.51 -7.86
N SER A 103 3.19 -8.18 -7.68
CA SER A 103 3.51 -7.29 -8.83
C SER A 103 4.33 -6.05 -8.58
N SER A 104 5.56 -6.29 -8.22
CA SER A 104 6.62 -5.55 -8.91
C SER A 104 7.85 -6.41 -8.76
N GLU A 105 7.89 -7.48 -9.57
CA GLU A 105 9.17 -8.01 -10.00
C GLU A 105 10.01 -6.83 -10.50
N CYS A 106 11.11 -6.54 -9.84
CA CYS A 106 12.30 -6.16 -10.60
C CYS A 106 12.89 -7.50 -11.07
N ILE A 107 12.69 -7.89 -12.33
CA ILE A 107 13.55 -8.93 -12.91
C ILE A 107 14.94 -8.29 -12.99
N PRO A 108 15.98 -8.75 -12.27
CA PRO A 108 16.26 -10.15 -11.97
C PRO A 108 16.50 -10.46 -10.48
N GLY A 109 15.75 -11.42 -9.95
CA GLY A 109 16.07 -12.04 -8.66
C GLY A 109 14.83 -12.53 -7.95
N LYS A 110 14.23 -13.62 -8.43
CA LYS A 110 13.30 -14.45 -7.65
C LYS A 110 13.81 -14.54 -6.22
N PHE A 111 13.07 -14.05 -5.23
CA PHE A 111 13.03 -14.65 -3.90
C PHE A 111 11.89 -14.03 -3.08
N PHE A 112 10.80 -14.79 -2.91
CA PHE A 112 10.21 -14.95 -1.58
C PHE A 112 10.92 -16.14 -0.93
N PRO A 113 11.36 -15.97 0.33
CA PRO A 113 11.00 -16.97 1.31
C PRO A 113 10.37 -16.27 2.53
N LEU A 114 9.31 -16.90 3.02
CA LEU A 114 8.81 -16.72 4.38
C LEU A 114 9.92 -16.99 5.40
#